data_AF-A0A4Q2FL97-F1
#
_entry.id   AF-A0A4Q2FL97-F1
#
_cell.length_a   1.000
_cell.length_b   1.000
_cell.length_c   1.000
_cell.angle_alpha   90.00
_cell.angle_beta   90.00
_cell.angle_gamma   90.00
#
_symmetry.space_group_name_H-M   'P 1'
#
loop_
_entity.id
_entity.type
_entity.pdbx_description
1 polymer ?
#
loop_
_entity_poly.entity_id
_entity_poly.type
_entity_poly.pdbx_seq_one_letter_code
_entity_poly.pdbx_strand_id
1 'polypeptide(L)'
;MTTVKSDLNLAQMYASQLRNACQSLTTIAVASQDDLTTLQGNNKAHQCLTKAQNLASQISAAVTLTSERLHSVASDFEALDEAAANGFRSNT
;
A
#
# COMPACT_ATOMS: atom_id res chain seq x y z
N MET A 1 20.56 9.16 -26.02
CA MET A 1 19.41 8.25 -25.83
C MET A 1 19.42 7.88 -24.35
N THR A 2 18.50 8.43 -23.56
CA THR A 2 18.39 8.09 -22.14
C THR A 2 17.71 6.75 -22.02
N THR A 3 18.42 5.76 -21.46
CA THR A 3 17.86 4.44 -21.20
C THR A 3 16.77 4.59 -20.15
N VAL A 4 15.52 4.32 -20.53
CA VAL A 4 14.42 4.21 -19.56
C VAL A 4 14.64 2.88 -18.85
N LYS A 5 15.28 2.92 -17.69
CA LYS A 5 15.56 1.74 -16.87
C LYS A 5 14.71 1.79 -15.61
N SER A 6 14.03 0.68 -15.31
CA SER A 6 13.31 0.52 -14.04
C SER A 6 14.31 0.51 -12.88
N ASP A 7 14.07 1.31 -11.85
CA ASP A 7 14.86 1.25 -10.61
C ASP A 7 14.08 0.44 -9.57
N LEU A 8 14.32 -0.88 -9.59
CA LEU A 8 13.63 -1.83 -8.73
C LEU A 8 13.89 -1.56 -7.24
N ASN A 9 15.09 -1.07 -6.90
CA ASN A 9 15.45 -0.70 -5.53
C ASN A 9 14.63 0.51 -5.07
N LEU A 10 14.50 1.54 -5.92
CA LEU A 10 13.69 2.71 -5.61
C LEU A 10 12.20 2.35 -5.48
N ALA A 11 11.69 1.49 -6.37
CA ALA A 11 10.32 1.00 -6.30
C ALA A 11 10.06 0.19 -5.02
N GLN A 12 10.95 -0.76 -4.68
CA GLN A 12 10.84 -1.52 -3.43
C GLN A 12 10.94 -0.63 -2.19
N MET A 13 11.79 0.40 -2.21
CA MET A 13 11.92 1.35 -1.12
C MET A 13 10.60 2.10 -0.89
N TYR A 14 9.98 2.64 -1.94
CA TYR A 14 8.69 3.33 -1.81
C TYR A 14 7.56 2.38 -1.41
N ALA A 15 7.49 1.18 -1.99
CA ALA A 15 6.51 0.17 -1.62
C ALA A 15 6.59 -0.20 -0.14
N SER A 16 7.82 -0.37 0.38
CA SER A 16 8.08 -0.70 1.78
C SER A 16 7.75 0.46 2.72
N GLN A 17 8.10 1.70 2.35
CA GLN A 17 7.75 2.89 3.13
C GLN A 17 6.23 3.07 3.22
N LEU A 18 5.51 2.92 2.10
CA LEU A 18 4.06 2.99 2.04
C LEU A 18 3.40 1.93 2.92
N ARG A 19 3.90 0.69 2.86
CA ARG A 19 3.42 -0.41 3.70
C ARG A 19 3.64 -0.13 5.19
N ASN A 20 4.84 0.31 5.57
CA ASN A 20 5.15 0.62 6.96
C ASN A 20 4.29 1.78 7.51
N ALA A 21 4.09 2.84 6.71
CA ALA A 21 3.22 3.95 7.08
C ALA A 21 1.77 3.50 7.31
N CYS A 22 1.25 2.59 6.47
CA CYS A 22 -0.10 2.04 6.64
C CYS A 22 -0.23 1.07 7.80
N GLN A 23 0.84 0.39 8.18
CA GLN A 23 0.83 -0.49 9.34
C GLN A 23 0.54 0.33 10.60
N SER A 24 1.16 1.51 10.75
CA SER A 24 0.88 2.46 11.84
C SER A 24 -0.57 2.94 11.91
N LEU A 25 -1.28 3.02 10.78
CA LEU A 25 -2.72 3.34 10.72
C LEU A 25 -3.59 2.21 11.27
N THR A 26 -3.20 0.95 11.04
CA THR A 26 -3.95 -0.22 11.53
C THR A 26 -3.66 -0.59 12.98
N THR A 27 -2.51 -0.18 13.53
CA THR A 27 -2.17 -0.39 14.94
C THR A 27 -2.88 0.58 15.89
N ILE A 28 -3.64 1.54 15.35
CA ILE A 28 -4.47 2.42 16.18
C ILE A 28 -5.51 1.52 16.88
N ALA A 29 -5.30 1.33 18.19
CA ALA A 29 -6.16 0.51 19.02
C ALA A 29 -7.62 0.97 18.87
N VAL A 30 -8.54 0.01 18.85
CA VAL A 30 -9.97 0.29 18.88
C VAL A 30 -10.25 1.15 20.10
N ALA A 31 -10.75 2.38 19.87
CA ALA A 31 -11.05 3.27 20.97
C ALA A 31 -12.11 2.61 21.87
N SER A 32 -11.90 2.69 23.19
CA SER A 32 -12.82 2.10 24.17
C SER A 32 -14.22 2.69 23.98
N GLN A 33 -15.21 1.81 23.96
CA GLN A 33 -16.62 2.19 23.87
C GLN A 33 -17.19 2.34 25.29
N ASP A 34 -17.89 3.44 25.54
CA ASP A 34 -18.67 3.61 26.77
C ASP A 34 -20.06 2.98 26.58
N ASP A 35 -20.24 1.81 27.21
CA ASP A 35 -21.50 1.05 27.21
C ASP A 35 -22.36 1.33 28.45
N LEU A 36 -21.87 2.12 29.42
CA LEU A 36 -22.58 2.36 30.69
C LEU A 36 -23.78 3.28 30.52
N THR A 37 -23.73 4.18 29.53
CA THR A 37 -24.85 5.09 29.24
C THR A 37 -25.36 4.90 27.81
N THR A 38 -26.69 4.84 27.65
CA THR A 38 -27.38 4.68 26.35
C THR A 38 -27.82 6.03 25.76
N LEU A 39 -27.11 7.11 26.08
CA LEU A 39 -27.38 8.43 25.52
C LEU A 39 -27.16 8.37 24.01
N GLN A 40 -27.99 9.08 23.21
CA GLN A 40 -27.85 9.11 21.75
C GLN A 40 -26.43 9.51 21.28
N GLY A 41 -25.72 10.32 22.09
CA GLY A 41 -24.33 10.69 21.82
C GLY A 41 -23.37 9.48 21.82
N ASN A 42 -23.54 8.54 22.75
CA ASN A 42 -22.69 7.35 22.85
C ASN A 42 -22.85 6.42 21.65
N ASN A 43 -24.10 6.15 21.25
CA ASN A 43 -24.37 5.36 20.05
C ASN A 43 -23.77 6.00 18.79
N LYS A 44 -23.85 7.33 18.66
CA LYS A 44 -23.22 8.07 17.55
C LYS A 44 -21.69 7.98 17.60
N ALA A 45 -21.10 8.07 18.80
CA ALA A 45 -19.66 7.94 18.99
C ALA A 45 -19.18 6.53 18.59
N HIS A 46 -19.86 5.47 19.04
CA HIS A 46 -19.57 4.09 18.64
C HIS A 46 -19.61 3.90 17.13
N GLN A 47 -20.68 4.37 16.47
CA GLN A 47 -20.79 4.29 15.01
C GLN A 47 -19.65 5.04 14.30
N CYS A 48 -19.26 6.21 14.80
CA CYS A 48 -18.16 6.99 14.25
C CYS A 48 -16.83 6.23 14.39
N LEU A 49 -16.56 5.65 15.57
CA LEU A 49 -15.37 4.85 15.83
C LEU A 49 -15.30 3.62 14.92
N THR A 50 -16.41 2.89 14.76
CA THR A 50 -16.47 1.76 13.83
C THR A 50 -16.21 2.18 12.39
N LYS A 51 -16.78 3.31 11.94
CA LYS A 51 -16.53 3.83 10.59
C LYS A 51 -15.06 4.23 10.40
N ALA A 52 -14.45 4.87 11.38
CA ALA A 52 -13.04 5.25 11.35
C ALA A 52 -12.13 4.01 11.27
N GLN A 53 -12.39 2.98 12.08
CA GLN A 53 -11.66 1.72 12.03
C GLN A 53 -11.77 1.05 10.65
N ASN A 54 -12.99 0.95 10.12
CA ASN A 54 -13.23 0.37 8.81
C ASN A 54 -12.55 1.14 7.68
N LEU A 55 -12.52 2.48 7.77
CA LEU A 55 -11.83 3.32 6.80
C LEU A 55 -10.31 3.10 6.88
N ALA A 56 -9.73 3.06 8.08
CA ALA A 56 -8.31 2.78 8.28
C ALA A 56 -7.92 1.41 7.70
N SER A 57 -8.73 0.37 7.92
CA SER A 57 -8.54 -0.95 7.33
C SER A 57 -8.61 -0.92 5.79
N GLN A 58 -9.57 -0.20 5.21
CA GLN A 58 -9.68 -0.05 3.75
C GLN A 58 -8.48 0.68 3.13
N ILE A 59 -8.02 1.76 3.76
CA ILE A 59 -6.82 2.50 3.34
C ILE A 59 -5.60 1.57 3.37
N SER A 60 -5.41 0.85 4.47
CA SER A 60 -4.27 -0.06 4.62
C SER A 60 -4.28 -1.18 3.57
N ALA A 61 -5.45 -1.77 3.29
CA ALA A 61 -5.59 -2.77 2.24
C ALA A 61 -5.27 -2.21 0.84
N ALA A 62 -5.79 -1.02 0.52
CA ALA A 62 -5.56 -0.36 -0.76
C ALA A 62 -4.08 0.01 -0.96
N VAL A 63 -3.41 0.50 0.07
CA VAL A 63 -1.99 0.85 -0.01
C VAL A 63 -1.13 -0.40 -0.09
N THR A 64 -1.43 -1.46 0.66
CA THR A 64 -0.72 -2.76 0.54
C THR A 64 -0.80 -3.28 -0.89
N LEU A 65 -2.00 -3.31 -1.48
CA LEU A 65 -2.20 -3.74 -2.86
C LEU A 65 -1.46 -2.84 -3.86
N THR A 66 -1.43 -1.53 -3.61
CA THR A 66 -0.70 -0.58 -4.47
C THR A 66 0.81 -0.82 -4.39
N SER A 67 1.35 -1.06 -3.19
CA SER A 67 2.76 -1.41 -2.99
C SER A 67 3.14 -2.71 -3.72
N GLU A 68 2.28 -3.74 -3.65
CA GLU A 68 2.48 -4.99 -4.40
C GLU A 68 2.48 -4.76 -5.91
N ARG A 69 1.53 -3.97 -6.43
CA ARG A 69 1.45 -3.62 -7.85
C ARG A 69 2.67 -2.82 -8.31
N LEU A 70 3.12 -1.86 -7.51
CA LEU A 70 4.31 -1.07 -7.82
C LEU A 70 5.56 -1.95 -7.93
N HIS A 71 5.69 -2.93 -7.03
CA HIS A 71 6.77 -3.91 -7.11
C HIS A 71 6.67 -4.78 -8.37
N SER A 72 5.48 -5.32 -8.67
CA SER A 72 5.24 -6.16 -9.85
C SER A 72 5.57 -5.41 -11.14
N VAL A 73 5.05 -4.19 -11.31
CA VAL A 73 5.28 -3.38 -12.51
C VAL A 73 6.77 -3.06 -12.67
N ALA A 74 7.48 -2.73 -11.58
CA ALA A 74 8.92 -2.50 -11.64
C ALA A 74 9.69 -3.73 -12.12
N SER A 75 9.29 -4.92 -11.66
CA SER A 75 9.87 -6.20 -12.09
C SER A 75 9.55 -6.51 -13.55
N ASP A 76 8.32 -6.25 -14.00
CA ASP A 76 7.92 -6.47 -15.39
C ASP A 76 8.71 -5.58 -16.35
N PHE A 77 8.99 -4.33 -15.97
CA PHE A 77 9.84 -3.44 -16.75
C PHE A 77 11.30 -3.92 -16.82
N GLU A 78 11.85 -4.47 -15.74
CA GLU A 78 13.21 -5.02 -15.74
C GLU A 78 13.32 -6.26 -16.63
N ALA A 79 12.35 -7.18 -16.53
CA ALA A 79 12.29 -8.35 -17.41
C ALA A 79 12.16 -7.98 -18.90
N LEU A 80 11.39 -6.92 -19.20
CA LEU A 80 11.27 -6.40 -20.56
C LEU A 80 12.59 -5.79 -21.08
N ASP A 81 13.30 -5.04 -20.25
CA ASP A 81 14.61 -4.46 -20.59
C ASP A 81 15.64 -5.56 -20.87
N GLU A 82 15.69 -6.61 -20.03
CA GLU A 82 16.54 -7.77 -20.25
C GLU A 82 16.21 -8.53 -21.54
N ALA A 83 14.92 -8.76 -21.81
CA ALA A 83 14.47 -9.42 -23.03
C ALA A 83 14.84 -8.62 -24.29
N ALA A 84 14.65 -7.31 -24.27
CA ALA A 84 15.04 -6.42 -25.36
C ALA A 84 16.56 -6.43 -25.58
N ALA A 85 17.34 -6.31 -24.50
CA ALA A 85 18.80 -6.34 -24.57
C ALA A 85 19.33 -7.66 -25.15
N ASN A 86 18.78 -8.80 -24.72
CA ASN A 86 19.11 -10.11 -25.29
C ASN A 86 18.71 -10.23 -26.77
N GLY A 87 17.55 -9.69 -27.15
CA GLY A 87 17.12 -9.63 -28.55
C GLY A 87 18.09 -8.87 -29.45
N PHE A 88 18.64 -7.74 -28.97
CA PHE A 88 19.67 -7.00 -29.72
C PHE A 88 21.00 -7.75 -29.80
N ARG A 89 21.45 -8.39 -28.70
CA ARG A 89 22.71 -9.15 -28.66
C ARG A 89 22.70 -10.41 -29.52
N SER A 90 21.54 -11.03 -29.70
CA SER A 90 21.42 -12.25 -30.52
C SER A 90 21.38 -11.98 -32.03
N ASN A 91 21.27 -10.72 -32.46
CA ASN A 91 21.23 -10.29 -33.86
C ASN A 91 22.52 -9.59 -34.35
N THR A 92 23.58 -9.63 -33.54
CA THR A 92 24.94 -9.16 -33.86
C THR A 92 25.93 -10.31 -33.76
#